data_AF-A0A150GJ50-F1
#
_entry.id   AF-A0A150GJ50-F1
#
_cell.length_a   1.000
_cell.length_b   1.000
_cell.length_c   1.000
_cell.angle_alpha   90.00
_cell.angle_beta   90.00
_cell.angle_gamma   90.00
#
_symmetry.space_group_name_H-M   'P 1'
#
loop_
_entity.id
_entity.type
_entity.pdbx_description
1 polymer ?
#
loop_
_entity_poly.entity_id
_entity_poly.type
_entity_poly.pdbx_seq_one_letter_code
_entity_poly.pdbx_strand_id
1 'polypeptide(L)'
;MNVPSLLENSLETVASNIHTYESLDCVPEELLLYLFQRVLELGKLNPRVLKLFTDTERDGVLRQIKALNVRDVPPIIKDTRNPWLGQKPSLY
;
A
#
# COMPACT_ATOMS: atom_id res chain seq x y z
N MET A 1 -14.07 12.65 26.42
CA MET A 1 -14.29 12.48 24.98
C MET A 1 -13.38 13.47 24.27
N ASN A 2 -12.31 12.99 23.63
CA ASN A 2 -11.45 13.86 22.82
C ASN A 2 -12.17 14.04 21.48
N VAL A 3 -12.55 15.28 21.15
CA VAL A 3 -13.21 15.55 19.86
C VAL A 3 -12.11 15.55 18.80
N PRO A 4 -12.19 14.70 17.76
CA PRO A 4 -11.18 14.67 16.72
C PRO A 4 -11.13 16.02 16.01
N SER A 5 -9.92 16.48 15.74
CA SER A 5 -9.73 17.70 14.98
C SER A 5 -10.24 17.54 13.54
N LEU A 6 -10.58 18.66 12.89
CA LEU A 6 -10.97 18.65 11.47
C LEU A 6 -9.88 18.01 10.61
N LEU A 7 -8.62 18.26 10.95
CA LEU A 7 -7.47 17.71 10.25
C LEU A 7 -7.44 16.18 10.36
N GLU A 8 -7.62 15.63 11.57
CA GLU A 8 -7.65 14.18 11.77
C GLU A 8 -8.81 13.52 11.01
N ASN A 9 -10.02 14.08 11.10
CA ASN A 9 -11.17 13.58 10.33
C ASN A 9 -10.92 13.64 8.82
N SER A 10 -10.30 14.73 8.35
CA SER A 10 -9.97 14.90 6.93
C SER A 10 -8.96 13.84 6.48
N LEU A 11 -7.88 13.63 7.24
CA LEU A 11 -6.89 12.61 6.95
C LEU A 11 -7.49 11.20 6.97
N GLU A 12 -8.35 10.89 7.93
CA GLU A 12 -9.00 9.58 8.05
C GLU A 12 -9.95 9.32 6.87
N THR A 13 -10.66 10.35 6.42
CA THR A 13 -11.51 10.31 5.23
C THR A 13 -10.69 10.09 3.97
N VAL A 14 -9.58 10.82 3.81
CA VAL A 14 -8.70 10.68 2.63
C VAL A 14 -8.02 9.31 2.63
N ALA A 15 -7.46 8.87 3.76
CA ALA A 15 -6.85 7.54 3.89
C ALA A 15 -7.87 6.42 3.59
N SER A 16 -9.13 6.61 3.99
CA SER A 16 -10.19 5.65 3.70
C SER A 16 -10.54 5.56 2.21
N ASN A 17 -10.43 6.68 1.49
CA ASN A 17 -10.76 6.78 0.07
C ASN A 17 -9.50 6.86 -0.82
N ILE A 18 -8.32 6.50 -0.30
CA ILE A 18 -7.05 6.72 -0.99
C ILE A 18 -6.97 6.04 -2.37
N HIS A 19 -7.73 4.96 -2.55
CA HIS A 19 -7.85 4.22 -3.80
C HIS A 19 -8.60 4.95 -4.93
N THR A 20 -9.34 6.02 -4.63
CA THR A 20 -10.08 6.80 -5.64
C THR A 20 -9.22 7.88 -6.30
N TYR A 21 -8.08 8.21 -5.71
CA TYR A 21 -7.16 9.23 -6.24
C TYR A 21 -6.24 8.62 -7.30
N GLU A 22 -5.82 9.44 -8.27
CA GLU A 22 -4.89 9.06 -9.32
C GLU A 22 -3.44 9.46 -8.99
N SER A 23 -3.25 10.63 -8.37
CA SER A 23 -1.94 11.12 -7.92
C SER A 23 -2.04 11.91 -6.61
N LEU A 24 -0.92 12.06 -5.91
CA LEU A 24 -0.81 12.87 -4.70
C LEU A 24 0.30 13.94 -4.78
N ASP A 25 0.73 14.31 -5.99
CA ASP A 25 1.91 15.16 -6.20
C ASP A 25 1.77 16.56 -5.58
N CYS A 26 0.52 17.05 -5.51
CA CYS A 26 0.16 18.33 -4.92
C CYS A 26 0.17 18.32 -3.37
N VAL A 27 0.34 17.15 -2.74
CA VAL A 27 0.31 17.03 -1.29
C VAL A 27 1.73 17.24 -0.70
N PRO A 28 1.88 18.11 0.31
CA PRO A 28 3.15 18.26 1.03
C PRO A 28 3.65 16.94 1.62
N GLU A 29 4.98 16.76 1.64
CA GLU A 29 5.61 15.52 2.10
C GLU A 29 5.25 15.16 3.55
N GLU A 30 5.17 16.14 4.45
CA GLU A 30 4.78 15.93 5.85
C GLU A 30 3.38 15.29 5.95
N LEU A 31 2.43 15.78 5.14
CA LEU A 31 1.09 15.22 5.09
C LEU A 31 1.08 13.85 4.44
N LEU A 32 1.88 13.62 3.40
CA LEU A 32 2.02 12.30 2.77
C LEU A 32 2.51 11.24 3.76
N LEU A 33 3.48 11.57 4.61
CA LEU A 33 3.97 10.68 5.66
C LEU A 33 2.87 10.32 6.67
N TYR A 34 2.14 11.32 7.14
CA TYR A 34 1.00 11.10 8.04
C TYR A 34 -0.09 10.25 7.38
N LEU A 35 -0.41 10.53 6.12
CA LEU A 35 -1.44 9.82 5.38
C LEU A 35 -1.03 8.38 5.11
N PHE A 36 0.23 8.15 4.74
CA PHE A 36 0.79 6.81 4.58
C PHE A 36 0.69 6.02 5.89
N GLN A 37 1.07 6.62 7.02
CA GLN A 37 0.91 5.97 8.33
C GLN A 37 -0.56 5.61 8.62
N ARG A 38 -1.51 6.52 8.37
CA ARG A 38 -2.94 6.22 8.56
C ARG A 38 -3.44 5.11 7.64
N VAL A 39 -2.97 5.04 6.41
CA VAL A 39 -3.30 3.96 5.47
C VAL A 39 -2.79 2.60 5.99
N LEU A 40 -1.61 2.56 6.60
CA LEU A 40 -1.07 1.36 7.24
C LEU A 40 -1.92 0.94 8.45
N GLU A 41 -2.27 1.89 9.33
CA GLU A 41 -3.11 1.65 10.51
C GLU A 41 -4.50 1.13 10.13
N LEU A 42 -5.06 1.60 9.01
CA LEU A 42 -6.34 1.12 8.46
C LEU A 42 -6.21 -0.21 7.70
N GLY A 43 -5.00 -0.74 7.50
CA GLY A 43 -4.77 -1.98 6.75
C GLY A 43 -5.14 -1.87 5.26
N LYS A 44 -5.15 -0.65 4.70
CA LYS A 44 -5.54 -0.38 3.30
C LYS A 44 -4.38 -0.38 2.31
N LEU A 45 -3.19 -0.77 2.75
CA LEU A 45 -2.03 -0.88 1.87
C LEU A 45 -2.24 -2.03 0.89
N ASN A 46 -2.31 -1.71 -0.40
CA ASN A 46 -2.35 -2.66 -1.50
C ASN A 46 -1.36 -2.21 -2.60
N PRO A 47 -1.06 -3.03 -3.63
CA PRO A 47 -0.07 -2.68 -4.65
C PRO A 47 -0.38 -1.37 -5.38
N ARG A 48 -1.66 -1.07 -5.64
CA ARG A 48 -2.07 0.20 -6.28
C ARG A 48 -1.79 1.40 -5.40
N VAL A 49 -2.15 1.32 -4.12
CA VAL A 49 -1.93 2.40 -3.15
C VAL A 49 -0.43 2.58 -2.90
N LEU A 50 0.33 1.48 -2.79
CA LEU A 50 1.77 1.53 -2.68
C LEU A 50 2.39 2.27 -3.88
N LYS A 51 1.95 1.93 -5.10
CA LYS A 51 2.39 2.62 -6.32
C LYS A 51 2.09 4.12 -6.28
N LEU A 52 0.89 4.47 -5.84
CA LEU A 52 0.46 5.87 -5.72
C LEU A 52 1.33 6.67 -4.74
N PHE A 53 1.84 6.06 -3.66
CA PHE A 53 2.82 6.70 -2.78
C PHE A 53 4.24 6.71 -3.36
N THR A 54 4.67 5.67 -4.09
CA THR A 54 5.98 5.69 -4.75
C THR A 54 6.08 6.71 -5.87
N ASP A 55 4.99 6.93 -6.61
CA ASP A 55 4.93 7.85 -7.75
C ASP A 55 5.09 9.32 -7.33
N THR A 56 4.89 9.65 -6.04
CA THR A 56 5.11 11.02 -5.53
C THR A 56 6.59 11.43 -5.44
N GLU A 57 7.51 10.48 -5.60
CA GLU A 57 8.97 10.68 -5.56
C GLU A 57 9.50 11.43 -4.31
N ARG A 58 8.77 11.36 -3.18
CA ARG A 58 9.18 12.01 -1.92
C ARG A 58 10.10 11.11 -1.09
N ASP A 59 11.29 11.61 -0.76
CA ASP A 59 12.35 10.84 -0.09
C ASP A 59 11.93 10.21 1.24
N GLY A 60 11.18 10.93 2.07
CA GLY A 60 10.65 10.44 3.35
C GLY A 60 9.73 9.24 3.15
N VAL A 61 8.78 9.34 2.23
CA VAL A 61 7.81 8.29 1.92
C VAL A 61 8.53 7.06 1.37
N LEU A 62 9.46 7.26 0.43
CA LEU A 62 10.26 6.17 -0.15
C LEU A 62 11.11 5.45 0.90
N ARG A 63 11.70 6.18 1.86
CA ARG A 63 12.42 5.56 2.99
C ARG A 63 11.51 4.70 3.86
N GLN A 64 10.30 5.17 4.14
CA GLN A 64 9.34 4.43 4.96
C GLN A 64 8.85 3.16 4.24
N ILE A 65 8.59 3.25 2.93
CA ILE A 65 8.26 2.10 2.08
C ILE A 65 9.41 1.08 2.07
N LYS A 66 10.67 1.54 1.91
CA LYS A 66 11.84 0.66 1.97
C LYS A 66 11.99 -0.01 3.33
N ALA A 67 11.74 0.72 4.43
CA ALA A 67 11.81 0.19 5.79
C ALA A 67 10.76 -0.89 6.06
N LEU A 68 9.58 -0.80 5.42
CA LEU A 68 8.57 -1.86 5.48
C LEU A 68 8.99 -3.14 4.75
N ASN A 69 10.05 -3.09 3.92
CA ASN A 69 10.57 -4.22 3.15
C ASN A 69 9.46 -4.95 2.37
N VAL A 70 8.51 -4.17 1.83
CA VAL A 70 7.38 -4.71 1.06
C VAL A 70 7.94 -5.36 -0.19
N ARG A 71 7.73 -6.67 -0.31
CA ARG A 71 8.10 -7.43 -1.50
C ARG A 71 6.85 -7.69 -2.30
N ASP A 72 6.86 -7.30 -3.56
CA ASP A 72 5.84 -7.68 -4.53
C ASP A 72 6.10 -9.13 -4.95
N VAL A 73 5.78 -10.08 -4.05
CA VAL A 73 5.89 -11.51 -4.35
C VAL A 73 4.48 -12.05 -4.49
N PRO A 74 4.11 -12.61 -5.65
CA PRO A 74 2.89 -13.41 -5.72
C PRO A 74 3.02 -14.54 -4.69
N PRO A 75 1.96 -14.90 -3.96
CA PRO A 75 2.02 -16.00 -3.03
C PRO A 75 2.50 -17.23 -3.79
N ILE A 76 3.66 -17.77 -3.39
CA ILE A 76 4.18 -19.01 -3.95
C ILE A 76 3.21 -20.10 -3.49
N ILE A 77 2.28 -20.47 -4.37
CA ILE A 77 1.45 -21.64 -4.17
C ILE A 77 2.39 -22.82 -4.37
N LYS A 78 2.92 -23.35 -3.26
CA LYS A 78 3.66 -24.62 -3.29
C LYS A 78 2.67 -25.65 -3.83
N ASP A 79 3.02 -26.30 -4.92
CA ASP A 79 2.17 -27.32 -5.51
C ASP A 79 1.91 -28.40 -4.45
N THR A 80 0.66 -28.50 -3.98
CA THR A 80 0.24 -29.53 -3.02
C THR A 80 -0.06 -30.85 -3.72
N ARG A 81 0.18 -30.96 -5.04
CA ARG A 81 -0.13 -32.16 -5.81
C ARG A 81 0.82 -33.31 -5.49
N ASN A 82 0.21 -34.46 -5.27
CA ASN A 82 0.91 -35.73 -5.17
C ASN A 82 1.54 -36.09 -6.54
N PRO A 83 2.77 -36.65 -6.56
CA PRO A 83 3.56 -36.94 -7.77
C PRO A 83 2.87 -37.79 -8.87
N TRP A 84 1.74 -38.42 -8.55
CA TRP A 84 1.07 -39.42 -9.39
C TRP A 84 0.08 -38.86 -10.41
N LEU A 85 -0.20 -37.55 -10.40
CA LEU A 85 -1.24 -36.97 -11.28
C LEU A 85 -0.75 -36.59 -12.69
N GLY A 86 0.48 -36.93 -13.05
CA GLY A 86 1.06 -36.66 -14.37
C GLY A 86 1.50 -35.20 -14.57
N GLN A 87 2.61 -35.01 -15.28
CA GLN A 87 3.11 -33.71 -15.68
C GLN A 87 2.22 -33.14 -16.80
N LYS A 88 1.57 -31.98 -16.57
CA LYS A 88 1.00 -31.18 -17.66
C LYS A 88 2.05 -30.15 -18.09
N PRO A 89 2.22 -29.86 -19.39
CA PRO A 89 3.13 -28.80 -19.83
C PRO A 89 2.73 -27.49 -19.14
N SER A 90 3.68 -26.92 -18.41
CA SER A 90 3.60 -25.57 -17.89
C SER A 90 3.28 -24.64 -19.06
N LEU A 91 2.16 -23.92 -18.98
CA LEU A 91 1.85 -22.84 -19.92
C LEU A 91 2.82 -21.69 -19.66
N TYR A 92 3.97 -21.75 -20.32
CA TYR A 92 4.82 -20.62 -20.67
C TYR A 92 5.25 -20.80 -22.11
#